data_AF-A0A942GBB5-F1
#
_entry.id   AF-A0A942GBB5-F1
#
_cell.length_a   1.000
_cell.length_b   1.000
_cell.length_c   1.000
_cell.angle_alpha   90.00
_cell.angle_beta   90.00
_cell.angle_gamma   90.00
#
_symmetry.space_group_name_H-M   'P 1'
#
loop_
_entity.id
_entity.type
_entity.pdbx_description
1 polymer ?
#
loop_
_entity_poly.entity_id
_entity_poly.type
_entity_poly.pdbx_seq_one_letter_code
_entity_poly.pdbx_strand_id
1 'polypeptide(L)'
;MVLSVGKTQIGKENFTDRNKHSLIALLQEIQEQYSYLPEDLLRELAGAKKLALIDIYSVATFYKSFSLKPRGRRKIVTCTGTACHVRGSEKVSQELSRILGIS
;
A
#
# COMPACT_ATOMS: atom_id res chain seq x y z
N MET A 1 24.37 15.34 -12.78
CA MET A 1 23.09 15.15 -13.48
C MET A 1 22.08 14.65 -12.46
N VAL A 2 21.54 15.58 -11.66
CA VAL A 2 20.54 15.30 -10.61
C VAL A 2 19.18 15.25 -11.29
N LEU A 3 18.60 14.07 -11.38
CA LEU A 3 17.22 13.92 -11.83
C LEU A 3 16.31 14.38 -10.69
N SER A 4 15.86 15.62 -10.86
CA SER A 4 14.75 16.23 -10.15
C SER A 4 13.47 15.44 -10.43
N VAL A 5 13.04 14.62 -9.48
CA VAL A 5 11.64 14.19 -9.36
C VAL A 5 11.14 14.77 -8.05
N GLY A 6 10.19 15.69 -8.18
CA GLY A 6 9.71 16.55 -7.11
C GLY A 6 9.05 15.80 -5.97
N LYS A 7 9.46 16.18 -4.75
CA LYS A 7 8.67 16.22 -3.50
C LYS A 7 7.82 14.98 -3.16
N THR A 8 8.39 14.09 -2.35
CA THR A 8 7.68 13.52 -1.19
C THR A 8 8.68 13.16 -0.10
N GLN A 9 8.52 13.78 1.06
CA GLN A 9 9.39 13.64 2.22
C GLN A 9 9.14 12.28 2.88
N ILE A 10 9.70 11.19 2.35
CA ILE A 10 10.00 10.05 3.22
C ILE A 10 11.29 10.43 3.93
N GLY A 11 11.15 11.03 5.11
CA GLY A 11 12.26 11.45 5.94
C GLY A 11 13.20 10.26 6.16
N LYS A 12 14.46 10.40 5.72
CA LYS A 12 15.53 9.42 5.95
C LYS A 12 15.76 9.13 7.45
N GLU A 13 15.13 9.90 8.35
CA GLU A 13 15.11 9.69 9.79
C GLU A 13 14.39 8.41 10.24
N ASN A 14 13.31 7.98 9.57
CA ASN A 14 12.49 6.83 10.01
C ASN A 14 13.12 5.46 9.70
N PHE A 15 13.99 5.38 8.69
CA PHE A 15 14.64 4.12 8.31
C PHE A 15 15.70 3.68 9.32
N THR A 16 16.34 4.63 10.02
CA THR A 16 17.56 4.39 10.81
C THR A 16 17.26 3.96 12.25
N ASP A 17 16.07 4.23 12.78
CA ASP A 17 15.70 3.82 14.13
C ASP A 17 15.41 2.31 14.16
N ARG A 18 16.33 1.53 14.73
CA ARG A 18 16.24 0.06 14.82
C ARG A 18 15.08 -0.43 15.70
N ASN A 19 14.48 0.43 16.52
CA ASN A 19 13.49 0.03 17.54
C ASN A 19 12.14 0.73 17.42
N LYS A 20 11.99 1.86 16.72
CA LYS A 20 10.74 2.64 16.75
C LYS A 20 9.71 2.32 15.67
N HIS A 21 10.11 1.91 14.46
CA HIS A 21 9.17 1.65 13.36
C HIS A 21 9.27 0.21 12.85
N SER A 22 8.18 -0.55 13.03
CA SER A 22 7.98 -1.87 12.45
C SER A 22 8.02 -1.79 10.92
N LEU A 23 8.53 -2.84 10.24
CA LEU A 23 8.55 -2.94 8.77
C LEU A 23 7.18 -2.64 8.14
N ILE A 24 6.11 -3.11 8.78
CA ILE A 24 4.73 -2.88 8.36
C ILE A 24 4.38 -1.38 8.36
N ALA A 25 4.81 -0.61 9.36
CA ALA A 25 4.52 0.83 9.44
C ALA A 25 5.21 1.61 8.32
N LEU A 26 6.46 1.27 8.01
CA LEU A 26 7.19 1.87 6.88
C LEU A 26 6.54 1.56 5.54
N LEU A 27 6.09 0.31 5.33
CA LEU A 27 5.36 -0.06 4.12
C LEU A 27 4.01 0.68 4.02
N GLN A 28 3.35 0.94 5.14
CA GLN A 28 2.11 1.74 5.17
C GLN A 28 2.38 3.19 4.77
N GLU A 29 3.43 3.83 5.30
CA GLU A 29 3.83 5.20 4.93
C GLU A 29 4.12 5.31 3.42
N ILE A 30 4.90 4.38 2.87
CA ILE A 30 5.19 4.34 1.43
C ILE A 30 3.90 4.20 0.63
N GLN A 31 3.02 3.29 1.03
CA GLN A 31 1.78 3.06 0.31
C GLN A 31 0.79 4.23 0.42
N GLU A 32 0.76 4.97 1.52
CA GLU A 32 -0.07 6.16 1.66
C GLU A 32 0.38 7.27 0.69
N GLN A 33 1.69 7.42 0.51
CA GLN A 33 2.27 8.43 -0.38
C GLN A 33 2.16 8.05 -1.85
N TYR A 34 2.47 6.80 -2.20
CA TYR A 34 2.57 6.34 -3.59
C TYR A 34 1.34 5.58 -4.09
N SER A 35 0.40 5.19 -3.21
CA SER A 35 -0.74 4.28 -3.48
C SER A 35 -0.34 2.85 -3.90
N TYR A 36 0.96 2.55 -3.96
CA TYR A 36 1.55 1.24 -4.22
C TYR A 36 2.97 1.19 -3.64
N LEU A 37 3.59 0.01 -3.67
CA LEU A 37 4.96 -0.23 -3.23
C LEU A 37 5.90 -0.36 -4.46
N PRO A 38 6.61 0.71 -4.85
CA PRO A 38 7.61 0.64 -5.93
C PRO A 38 8.84 -0.15 -5.48
N GLU A 39 9.40 -0.93 -6.40
CA GLU A 39 10.57 -1.79 -6.13
C GLU A 39 11.80 -1.01 -5.67
N ASP A 40 12.04 0.18 -6.24
CA ASP A 40 13.18 1.03 -5.87
C ASP A 40 13.16 1.40 -4.39
N LEU A 41 11.98 1.77 -3.86
CA LEU A 41 11.83 2.10 -2.43
C LEU A 41 11.97 0.85 -1.54
N LEU A 42 11.52 -0.32 -2.00
CA LEU A 42 11.72 -1.57 -1.26
C LEU A 42 13.20 -1.96 -1.19
N ARG A 43 13.97 -1.73 -2.27
CA ARG A 43 15.43 -1.94 -2.29
C ARG A 43 16.16 -0.96 -1.37
N GLU A 44 15.77 0.31 -1.37
CA GLU A 44 16.30 1.30 -0.43
C GLU A 44 16.00 0.92 1.03
N LEU A 45 14.76 0.48 1.31
CA LEU A 45 14.34 0.01 2.63
C LEU A 45 15.15 -1.20 3.09
N ALA A 46 15.38 -2.17 2.19
CA ALA A 46 16.20 -3.35 2.44
C ALA A 46 17.63 -2.98 2.86
N GLY A 47 18.26 -2.07 2.11
CA GLY A 47 19.60 -1.56 2.42
C GLY A 47 19.66 -0.82 3.75
N ALA A 48 18.67 0.02 4.04
CA ALA A 48 18.65 0.82 5.27
C ALA A 48 18.41 -0.02 6.54
N LYS A 49 17.54 -1.04 6.46
CA LYS A 49 17.23 -1.94 7.59
C LYS A 49 18.12 -3.19 7.65
N LYS A 50 19.03 -3.38 6.68
CA LYS A 50 19.86 -4.60 6.53
C LYS A 50 19.01 -5.88 6.51
N LEU A 51 17.85 -5.83 5.86
CA LEU A 51 16.96 -6.97 5.66
C LEU A 51 17.12 -7.51 4.25
N ALA A 52 16.86 -8.80 4.05
CA ALA A 52 16.82 -9.34 2.71
C ALA A 52 15.57 -8.82 1.99
N LEU A 53 15.73 -8.48 0.70
CA LEU A 53 14.63 -7.99 -0.12
C LEU A 53 13.47 -9.01 -0.16
N ILE A 54 13.77 -10.30 -0.11
CA ILE A 54 12.79 -11.38 -0.08
C ILE A 54 11.89 -11.35 1.16
N ASP A 55 12.42 -10.94 2.32
CA ASP A 55 11.63 -10.84 3.56
C ASP A 55 10.62 -9.71 3.46
N ILE A 56 11.03 -8.59 2.84
CA ILE A 56 10.15 -7.45 2.60
C ILE A 56 9.05 -7.82 1.61
N TYR A 57 9.40 -8.50 0.51
CA TYR A 57 8.40 -9.02 -0.43
C TYR A 57 7.44 -10.00 0.24
N SER A 58 7.95 -10.88 1.10
CA SER A 58 7.11 -11.84 1.84
C SER A 58 6.03 -11.13 2.66
N VAL A 59 6.40 -10.07 3.38
CA VAL A 59 5.44 -9.23 4.13
C VAL A 59 4.50 -8.47 3.20
N ALA A 60 5.02 -7.86 2.14
CA ALA A 60 4.23 -7.10 1.17
C ALA A 60 3.19 -7.98 0.44
N THR A 61 3.50 -9.23 0.15
CA THR A 61 2.56 -10.17 -0.48
C THR A 61 1.62 -10.85 0.52
N PHE A 62 2.04 -10.98 1.78
CA PHE A 62 1.24 -11.61 2.83
C PHE A 62 0.00 -10.78 3.19
N TYR A 63 0.13 -9.46 3.31
CA TYR A 63 -1.00 -8.59 3.63
C TYR A 63 -1.72 -8.10 2.38
N LYS A 64 -3.00 -8.46 2.25
CA LYS A 64 -3.90 -7.99 1.17
C LYS A 64 -4.08 -6.47 1.11
N SER A 65 -3.72 -5.75 2.19
CA SER A 65 -3.76 -4.29 2.18
C SER A 65 -2.69 -3.70 1.25
N PHE A 66 -1.54 -4.37 1.13
CA PHE A 66 -0.44 -3.88 0.32
C PHE A 66 -0.62 -4.17 -1.17
N SER A 67 -0.09 -3.29 -2.02
CA SER A 67 -0.14 -3.49 -3.47
C SER A 67 1.18 -3.15 -4.14
N LEU A 68 1.72 -4.13 -4.85
CA LEU A 68 2.94 -4.00 -5.64
C LEU A 68 2.71 -3.36 -7.01
N LYS A 69 1.44 -3.20 -7.40
CA LYS A 69 1.04 -2.59 -8.68
C LYS A 69 0.44 -1.21 -8.42
N PRO A 70 0.67 -0.24 -9.32
CA PRO A 70 0.06 1.08 -9.19
C PRO A 70 -1.46 0.95 -9.12
N ARG A 71 -2.04 1.54 -8.07
CA ARG A 71 -3.50 1.61 -7.88
C ARG A 71 -3.98 3.04 -8.09
N GLY A 72 -5.26 3.17 -8.44
CA GLY A 72 -5.92 4.47 -8.50
C GLY A 72 -5.89 5.18 -7.15
N ARG A 73 -5.95 6.53 -7.18
CA ARG A 73 -5.89 7.40 -6.00
C ARG A 73 -6.96 7.12 -4.94
N ARG A 74 -8.05 6.44 -5.29
CA ARG A 74 -9.13 6.10 -4.36
C ARG A 74 -9.37 4.60 -4.33
N LYS A 75 -9.27 4.01 -3.14
CA LYS A 75 -9.59 2.61 -2.87
C LYS A 75 -11.01 2.53 -2.30
N ILE A 76 -11.92 1.97 -3.08
CA ILE A 76 -13.29 1.68 -2.63
C ILE A 76 -13.34 0.19 -2.27
N VAL A 77 -13.79 -0.13 -1.07
CA VAL A 77 -13.90 -1.51 -0.58
C VAL A 77 -15.34 -1.73 -0.10
N THR A 78 -16.01 -2.71 -0.68
CA THR A 78 -17.37 -3.11 -0.29
C THR A 78 -17.31 -4.36 0.58
N CYS A 79 -18.16 -4.41 1.61
CA CYS A 79 -18.26 -5.58 2.48
C CYS A 79 -19.07 -6.68 1.79
N THR A 80 -18.43 -7.83 1.58
CA THR A 80 -19.07 -9.05 1.04
C THR A 80 -19.20 -10.15 2.10
N GLY A 81 -19.09 -9.80 3.38
CA GLY A 81 -19.32 -10.73 4.49
C GLY A 81 -20.80 -11.10 4.62
N THR A 82 -21.08 -12.22 5.30
CA THR A 82 -22.45 -12.74 5.47
C THR A 82 -23.42 -11.73 6.07
N ALA A 83 -23.00 -10.99 7.10
CA ALA A 83 -23.81 -9.95 7.74
C ALA A 83 -24.18 -8.81 6.77
N CYS A 84 -23.26 -8.42 5.89
CA CYS A 84 -23.50 -7.38 4.89
C CYS A 84 -24.36 -7.92 3.74
N HIS A 85 -24.15 -9.18 3.35
CA HIS A 85 -24.88 -9.85 2.27
C HIS A 85 -26.37 -9.96 2.59
N VAL A 86 -26.74 -10.41 3.81
CA VAL A 86 -28.14 -10.50 4.26
C VAL A 86 -28.83 -9.14 4.29
N ARG A 87 -28.08 -8.05 4.49
CA ARG A 87 -28.59 -6.67 4.47
C ARG A 87 -28.60 -6.04 3.07
N GLY A 88 -28.25 -6.81 2.03
CA GLY A 88 -28.28 -6.35 0.64
C GLY A 88 -27.05 -5.57 0.21
N SER A 89 -25.84 -5.88 0.71
CA SER A 89 -24.60 -5.21 0.29
C SER A 89 -24.30 -5.34 -1.20
N GLU A 90 -24.87 -6.35 -1.86
CA GLU A 90 -24.79 -6.52 -3.31
C GLU A 90 -25.42 -5.33 -4.06
N LYS A 91 -26.56 -4.80 -3.59
CA LYS A 91 -27.20 -3.62 -4.18
C LYS A 91 -26.30 -2.39 -4.10
N VAL A 92 -25.57 -2.24 -2.98
CA VAL A 92 -24.60 -1.16 -2.80
C VAL A 92 -23.43 -1.32 -3.77
N SER A 93 -22.92 -2.54 -3.94
CA SER A 93 -21.84 -2.80 -4.90
C SER A 93 -22.27 -2.53 -6.34
N GLN A 94 -23.49 -2.94 -6.72
CA GLN A 94 -24.05 -2.68 -8.05
C GLN A 94 -24.24 -1.19 -8.33
N GLU A 95 -24.78 -0.44 -7.36
CA GLU A 95 -24.95 1.01 -7.54
C GLU A 95 -23.61 1.74 -7.59
N LEU A 96 -22.61 1.30 -6.82
CA LEU A 96 -21.24 1.81 -6.94
C LEU A 96 -20.66 1.55 -8.33
N SER A 97 -20.81 0.35 -8.88
CA SER A 97 -20.42 0.02 -10.25
C SER A 97 -21.12 0.91 -11.28
N ARG A 98 -22.43 1.16 -11.11
CA ARG A 98 -23.23 2.01 -11.99
C ARG A 98 -22.77 3.48 -11.96
N ILE A 99 -22.50 4.02 -10.78
CA ILE A 99 -22.03 5.41 -10.60
C ILE A 99 -20.60 5.58 -11.14
N LEU A 100 -19.73 4.60 -10.89
CA LEU A 100 -18.32 4.66 -11.30
C LEU A 100 -18.09 4.27 -12.76
N GLY A 101 -19.11 3.71 -13.44
CA GLY A 101 -19.04 3.26 -14.84
C GLY A 101 -18.10 2.06 -15.04
N ILE A 102 -17.94 1.22 -14.02
CA ILE A 102 -17.08 0.03 -14.05
C ILE A 102 -17.94 -1.23 -13.89
N SER A 103 -17.70 -2.24 -14.73
CA SER A 103 -18.41 -3.53 -14.69
C SER A 103 -17.66 -4.60 -13.93
#